data_AF-A0A950MX32-F1
#
_entry.id   AF-A0A950MX32-F1
#
_cell.length_a   1.000
_cell.length_b   1.000
_cell.length_c   1.000
_cell.angle_alpha   90.00
_cell.angle_beta   90.00
_cell.angle_gamma   90.00
#
_symmetry.space_group_name_H-M   'P 1'
#
loop_
_entity.id
_entity.type
_entity.pdbx_description
1 polymer ?
#
loop_
_entity_poly.entity_id
_entity_poly.type
_entity_poly.pdbx_seq_one_letter_code
_entity_poly.pdbx_strand_id
1 'polypeptide(L)'
;SSQGCGFLSPSATSCTIDPAALSPETTYSWELDFSDRVETNVNGVLTFTDFDVRTDGSFTTAAAATPEPSTWAMMLLGFVGAGYLGRRRMKVAALARGTIATP
;
A
#
# COMPACT_ATOMS: atom_id res chain seq x y z
N SER A 1 -6.30 11.45 -7.31
CA SER A 1 -7.43 10.67 -7.86
C SER A 1 -8.47 10.54 -6.75
N SER A 2 -9.73 10.93 -7.02
CA SER A 2 -10.83 10.74 -6.07
C SER A 2 -11.21 9.25 -6.07
N GLN A 3 -10.62 8.48 -5.17
CA GLN A 3 -11.01 7.09 -4.96
C GLN A 3 -12.15 7.08 -3.94
N GLY A 4 -13.35 6.69 -4.36
CA GLY A 4 -14.54 6.70 -3.52
C GLY A 4 -15.55 5.67 -3.99
N CYS A 5 -16.60 5.51 -3.19
CA CYS A 5 -17.59 4.45 -3.40
C CYS A 5 -18.75 4.84 -4.33
N GLY A 6 -18.71 6.06 -4.86
CA GLY A 6 -19.80 6.65 -5.63
C GLY A 6 -21.08 6.80 -4.80
N PHE A 7 -22.22 6.85 -5.48
CA PHE A 7 -23.51 6.86 -4.82
C PHE A 7 -23.81 5.52 -4.18
N LEU A 8 -24.11 5.55 -2.88
CA LEU A 8 -24.49 4.38 -2.10
C LEU A 8 -26.01 4.32 -1.92
N SER A 9 -26.54 3.13 -1.65
CA SER A 9 -27.94 2.98 -1.24
C SER A 9 -28.20 3.76 0.07
N PRO A 10 -29.42 4.27 0.31
CA PRO A 10 -29.74 5.01 1.54
C PRO A 10 -29.53 4.23 2.85
N SER A 11 -29.51 2.89 2.77
CA SER A 11 -29.26 1.99 3.90
C SER A 11 -27.78 1.60 4.06
N ALA A 12 -26.87 2.14 3.25
CA ALA A 12 -25.46 1.82 3.35
C ALA A 12 -24.88 2.46 4.62
N THR A 13 -24.21 1.64 5.43
CA THR A 13 -23.56 2.09 6.67
C THR A 13 -22.04 2.09 6.57
N SER A 14 -21.49 1.50 5.51
CA SER A 14 -20.06 1.45 5.27
C SER A 14 -19.75 1.33 3.79
N CYS A 15 -18.55 1.76 3.44
CA CYS A 15 -17.89 1.35 2.23
C CYS A 15 -16.39 1.21 2.50
N THR A 16 -15.74 0.31 1.76
CA THR A 16 -14.32 0.04 1.89
C THR A 16 -13.62 0.37 0.58
N ILE A 17 -12.53 1.13 0.68
CA ILE A 17 -11.60 1.36 -0.42
C ILE A 17 -10.41 0.41 -0.26
N ASP A 18 -9.78 0.03 -1.37
CA ASP A 18 -8.57 -0.79 -1.34
C ASP A 18 -7.45 -0.03 -0.61
N PRO A 19 -6.84 -0.59 0.45
CA PRO A 19 -5.71 0.05 1.12
C PRO A 19 -4.51 0.28 0.20
N ALA A 20 -4.32 -0.52 -0.86
CA ALA A 20 -3.27 -0.31 -1.86
C ALA A 20 -3.52 0.90 -2.76
N ALA A 21 -4.73 1.49 -2.73
CA ALA A 21 -5.02 2.75 -3.41
C ALA A 21 -4.42 3.97 -2.68
N LEU A 22 -3.92 3.78 -1.46
CA LEU A 22 -3.35 4.85 -0.63
C LEU A 22 -1.81 4.77 -0.64
N SER A 23 -1.20 5.91 -0.92
CA SER A 23 0.24 6.13 -0.79
C SER A 23 0.60 6.34 0.67
N PRO A 24 1.76 5.83 1.14
CA PRO A 24 2.26 6.11 2.48
C PRO A 24 2.56 7.60 2.68
N GLU A 25 2.60 8.05 3.93
CA GLU A 25 2.89 9.45 4.31
C GLU A 25 2.04 10.53 3.59
N THR A 26 0.88 10.14 3.07
CA THR A 26 0.02 11.04 2.30
C THR A 26 -1.22 11.39 3.12
N THR A 27 -1.56 12.68 3.14
CA THR A 27 -2.81 13.16 3.74
C THR A 27 -3.93 13.08 2.71
N TYR A 28 -5.01 12.40 3.10
CA TYR A 28 -6.23 12.27 2.33
C TYR A 28 -7.36 13.01 3.01
N SER A 29 -8.18 13.69 2.21
CA SER A 29 -9.48 14.17 2.63
C SER A 29 -10.54 13.15 2.24
N TRP A 30 -11.57 13.03 3.08
CA TRP A 30 -12.79 12.30 2.75
C TRP A 30 -13.99 13.19 2.99
N GLU A 31 -15.05 12.86 2.28
CA GLU A 31 -16.30 13.58 2.28
C GLU A 31 -17.42 12.55 2.24
N LEU A 32 -18.46 12.82 3.02
CA LEU A 32 -19.66 12.01 3.08
C LEU A 32 -20.85 12.97 2.93
N ASP A 33 -21.53 12.83 1.80
CA ASP A 33 -22.64 13.69 1.41
C ASP A 33 -23.94 12.89 1.48
N PHE A 34 -24.88 13.39 2.28
CA PHE A 34 -26.26 12.94 2.28
C PHE A 34 -27.09 13.91 1.45
N SER A 35 -27.32 13.55 0.19
CA SER A 35 -28.18 14.34 -0.70
C SER A 35 -29.54 13.66 -0.87
N ASP A 36 -30.62 14.42 -0.64
CA ASP A 36 -31.98 14.02 -1.03
C ASP A 36 -32.50 14.95 -2.13
N ARG A 37 -32.96 14.34 -3.22
CA ARG A 37 -33.53 15.06 -4.36
C ARG A 37 -35.04 14.89 -4.34
N VAL A 38 -35.76 15.93 -3.92
CA VAL A 38 -37.22 15.97 -4.02
C VAL A 38 -37.62 16.62 -5.34
N GLU A 39 -38.29 15.84 -6.19
CA GLU A 39 -38.93 16.34 -7.41
C GLU A 39 -40.35 16.79 -7.07
N THR A 40 -40.66 18.06 -7.35
CA THR A 40 -42.00 18.61 -7.20
C THR A 40 -42.42 19.26 -8.50
N ASN A 41 -43.66 19.01 -8.92
CA ASN A 41 -44.26 19.76 -10.02
C ASN A 41 -44.94 21.01 -9.47
N VAL A 42 -44.48 22.18 -9.89
CA VAL A 42 -45.14 23.46 -9.57
C VAL A 42 -45.63 24.07 -10.87
N ASN A 43 -46.94 24.14 -11.04
CA ASN A 43 -47.60 24.69 -12.23
C ASN A 43 -47.13 24.09 -13.57
N GLY A 44 -46.95 22.76 -13.62
CA GLY A 44 -46.49 22.07 -14.83
C GLY A 44 -44.98 22.12 -15.05
N VAL A 45 -44.23 22.81 -14.18
CA VAL A 45 -42.76 22.85 -14.22
C VAL A 45 -42.22 21.82 -13.23
N LEU A 46 -41.37 20.90 -13.70
CA LEU A 46 -40.59 20.03 -12.82
C LEU A 46 -39.54 20.89 -12.11
N THR A 47 -39.70 21.02 -10.81
CA THR A 47 -38.78 21.73 -9.91
C THR A 47 -38.07 20.70 -9.04
N PHE A 48 -36.77 20.90 -8.85
CA PHE A 48 -35.96 20.06 -7.98
C PHE A 48 -35.51 20.91 -6.80
N THR A 49 -35.80 20.44 -5.59
CA THR A 49 -35.20 20.95 -4.36
C THR A 49 -34.22 19.91 -3.87
N ASP A 50 -32.98 20.34 -3.65
CA ASP A 50 -31.90 19.50 -3.16
C ASP A 50 -31.57 19.91 -1.72
N PHE A 51 -31.46 18.92 -0.85
CA PHE A 51 -30.98 19.11 0.52
C PHE A 51 -29.73 18.25 0.68
N ASP A 52 -28.60 18.90 0.91
CA ASP A 52 -27.32 18.24 1.10
C ASP A 52 -26.80 18.47 2.52
N VAL A 53 -26.48 17.38 3.21
CA VAL A 53 -25.76 17.40 4.49
C VAL A 53 -24.41 16.74 4.28
N ARG A 54 -23.38 17.55 4.41
CA ARG A 54 -22.00 17.14 4.23
C ARG A 54 -21.28 16.96 5.57
N THR A 55 -20.55 15.85 5.68
CA THR A 55 -19.56 15.62 6.73
C THR A 55 -18.23 15.30 6.08
N ASP A 56 -17.19 16.06 6.42
CA ASP A 56 -15.84 15.87 5.88
C ASP A 56 -14.79 15.73 6.98
N GLY A 57 -13.64 15.20 6.58
CA GLY A 57 -12.50 15.03 7.46
C GLY A 57 -11.22 14.70 6.69
N SER A 58 -10.13 14.51 7.43
CA SER A 58 -8.87 14.07 6.84
C SER A 58 -8.17 13.06 7.73
N PHE A 59 -7.33 12.25 7.10
CA PHE A 59 -6.42 11.35 7.79
C PHE A 59 -5.09 11.30 7.03
N THR A 60 -4.02 10.94 7.73
CA THR A 60 -2.70 10.75 7.13
C THR A 60 -2.30 9.30 7.28
N THR A 61 -1.82 8.69 6.20
CA THR A 61 -1.29 7.32 6.23
C THR A 61 0.09 7.27 6.88
N ALA A 62 0.40 6.14 7.53
CA ALA A 62 1.73 5.92 8.10
C ALA A 62 2.84 5.89 7.04
N ALA A 63 4.08 6.02 7.52
CA ALA A 63 5.29 5.78 6.73
C ALA A 63 5.29 4.38 6.13
N ALA A 64 5.88 4.26 4.94
CA ALA A 64 6.18 2.95 4.38
C ALA A 64 7.13 2.22 5.33
N ALA A 65 6.91 0.92 5.54
CA ALA A 65 7.85 0.11 6.29
C ALA A 65 9.20 0.06 5.56
N THR A 66 10.16 0.88 6.01
CA THR A 66 11.55 0.80 5.58
C THR A 66 12.26 -0.28 6.38
N PRO A 67 12.98 -1.22 5.76
CA PRO A 67 13.77 -2.21 6.50
C PRO A 67 14.71 -1.50 7.46
N GLU A 68 14.76 -1.98 8.70
CA GLU A 68 15.66 -1.43 9.71
C GLU A 68 17.12 -1.50 9.23
N PRO A 69 18.01 -0.59 9.67
CA PRO A 69 19.44 -0.70 9.36
C PRO A 69 20.05 -2.07 9.72
N SER A 70 19.52 -2.71 10.76
CA SER A 70 19.86 -4.07 11.19
C SER A 70 19.48 -5.13 10.14
N THR A 71 18.37 -4.95 9.43
CA THR A 71 17.92 -5.85 8.37
C THR A 71 18.89 -5.82 7.20
N TRP A 72 19.36 -4.63 6.82
CA TRP A 72 20.42 -4.48 5.83
C TRP A 72 21.71 -5.15 6.29
N ALA A 73 22.10 -4.94 7.54
CA ALA A 73 23.28 -5.57 8.11
C ALA A 73 23.17 -7.11 8.07
N MET A 74 22.04 -7.68 8.46
CA MET A 74 21.82 -9.13 8.45
C MET A 74 21.81 -9.72 7.04
N MET A 75 21.19 -9.05 6.07
CA MET A 75 21.25 -9.47 4.67
C MET A 75 22.70 -9.49 4.19
N LEU A 76 23.45 -8.40 4.40
CA LEU A 76 24.86 -8.30 4.01
C LEU A 76 25.71 -9.38 4.71
N LEU A 77 25.50 -9.61 6.00
CA LEU A 77 26.18 -10.67 6.74
C LEU A 77 25.87 -12.06 6.16
N GLY A 78 24.61 -12.32 5.79
CA GLY A 78 24.20 -13.56 5.12
C GLY A 78 24.93 -13.76 3.78
N PHE A 79 24.95 -12.72 2.93
CA PHE A 79 25.65 -12.77 1.64
C PHE A 79 27.17 -12.94 1.79
N VAL A 80 27.79 -12.21 2.72
CA VAL A 80 29.21 -12.34 3.04
C VAL A 80 29.54 -13.73 3.57
N GLY A 81 28.72 -14.26 4.48
CA GLY A 81 28.87 -15.60 5.03
C GLY A 81 28.80 -16.68 3.96
N ALA A 82 27.79 -16.63 3.09
CA ALA A 82 27.64 -17.55 1.98
C ALA A 82 28.82 -17.47 0.99
N GLY A 83 29.23 -16.25 0.62
CA GLY A 83 30.37 -16.03 -0.27
C GLY A 83 31.69 -16.55 0.32
N TYR A 84 31.93 -16.34 1.61
CA TYR A 84 33.11 -16.83 2.32
C TYR A 84 33.17 -18.36 2.35
N LEU A 85 32.06 -19.02 2.69
CA LEU A 85 31.98 -20.49 2.72
C LEU A 85 32.20 -21.10 1.33
N GLY A 86 31.63 -20.49 0.29
CA GLY A 86 31.87 -20.88 -1.11
C GLY A 86 33.35 -20.76 -1.50
N ARG A 87 33.99 -19.63 -1.21
CA ARG A 87 35.43 -19.40 -1.47
C ARG A 87 36.31 -20.40 -0.71
N ARG A 88 35.97 -20.72 0.54
CA ARG A 88 36.70 -21.72 1.34
C ARG A 88 36.63 -23.11 0.71
N ARG A 89 35.43 -23.54 0.28
CA ARG A 89 35.24 -24.84 -0.39
C ARG A 89 36.06 -24.97 -1.67
N MET A 90 36.07 -23.93 -2.50
CA MET A 90 36.85 -23.93 -3.74
C MET A 90 38.36 -24.02 -3.48
N LYS A 91 38.88 -23.34 -2.46
CA LYS A 91 40.30 -23.44 -2.08
C LYS A 91 40.68 -24.85 -1.64
N VAL A 92 39.86 -25.48 -0.80
CA VAL A 92 40.10 -26.86 -0.32
C VAL A 92 40.04 -27.85 -1.50
N ALA A 93 39.07 -27.71 -2.40
CA ALA A 93 38.97 -28.55 -3.59
C ALA A 93 40.16 -28.37 -4.56
N ALA A 94 40.67 -27.15 -4.72
CA ALA A 94 41.85 -26.87 -5.55
C ALA A 94 43.14 -27.46 -4.96
N LEU A 95 43.32 -27.38 -3.63
CA LEU A 95 44.45 -28.00 -2.92
C LEU A 95 44.43 -29.52 -3.02
N ALA A 96 43.27 -30.15 -2.86
CA ALA A 96 43.10 -31.60 -3.02
C ALA A 96 43.30 -32.09 -4.46
N ARG A 97 43.06 -31.23 -5.47
CA ARG A 97 43.39 -31.52 -6.88
C ARG A 97 44.88 -31.40 -7.19
N GLY A 98 45.61 -30.53 -6.50
CA GLY A 98 47.05 -30.35 -6.69
C GLY A 98 47.90 -31.51 -6.14
N THR A 99 47.36 -32.31 -5.23
CA THR A 99 48.08 -33.42 -4.58
C THR A 99 48.09 -34.74 -5.38
N ILE A 100 47.56 -34.79 -6.61
CA ILE A 100 47.52 -36.01 -7.45
C ILE A 100 48.61 -36.05 -8.55
N ALA A 101 49.50 -35.06 -8.65
CA ALA A 101 50.61 -35.10 -9.63
C ALA A 101 51.95 -35.48 -8.99
N THR A 102 52.53 -36.59 -9.50
CA THR A 102 53.93 -37.10 -9.47
C THR A 102 54.25 -38.23 -8.49
N PRO A 103 55.13 -39.19 -8.88
CA PRO A 103 55.92 -39.28 -10.12
C PRO A 103 55.26 -40.07 -11.27
#